data_AF-A0A9E2MZU0-F1
#
_entry.id   AF-A0A9E2MZU0-F1
#
_cell.length_a   1.000
_cell.length_b   1.000
_cell.length_c   1.000
_cell.angle_alpha   90.00
_cell.angle_beta   90.00
_cell.angle_gamma   90.00
#
_symmetry.space_group_name_H-M   'P 1'
#
loop_
_entity.id
_entity.type
_entity.pdbx_description
1 polymer ?
#
loop_
_entity_poly.entity_id
_entity_poly.type
_entity_poly.pdbx_seq_one_letter_code
_entity_poly.pdbx_strand_id
1 'polypeptide(L)'
;MFGDPVRNEKGWDKVRLGDICNKIGSGATPRGGKENYKLDGIRLIRSLNVHNNQFEYENLAFIDDGQANLLSNVIVEQDDVLLNITGASVARCCIVPDNVLPARVNQHVAIIRPDDKILNPYFLNRLITTDRFQTFLVKNSKKKGATREAITKDEIEALNICVPPIDNQNRFTRIVEKVESLKAEYNNSLKEIENLYGSLSQRAFKGELNLSTIQVQLSKKEKPGINTTDLHAGIIAKIIYLHSLNPKHELTLGHVKAEKISHIIESHLNIDLGRNPKRIAAGPADFTHIKKVEHRAKMKNWFAVYKREGTSGYKYNLGKNYNNLLEITSNELGSREAEIDKIINLFLKQDSHQAEVVATTYAAWNDLLIEGKNPSDAEIIKEARLNWTESKLKISEDKFLKSIEWLRKKKLIPAGKGKHTIPTSDI
;
A
#
# COMPACT_ATOMS: atom_id res chain seq x y z
N MET A 1 13.14 3.53 5.28
CA MET A 1 13.37 4.10 6.63
C MET A 1 14.83 4.53 6.80
N PHE A 2 15.82 3.65 6.57
CA PHE A 2 17.22 3.93 6.89
C PHE A 2 18.12 4.29 5.71
N GLY A 3 17.62 4.17 4.46
CA GLY A 3 18.44 4.30 3.26
C GLY A 3 19.20 3.01 2.95
N ASP A 4 20.17 3.09 2.05
CA ASP A 4 21.05 1.96 1.75
C ASP A 4 22.14 1.78 2.82
N PRO A 5 22.30 0.57 3.40
CA PRO A 5 23.23 0.35 4.51
C PRO A 5 24.71 0.34 4.10
N VAL A 6 25.01 0.11 2.81
CA VAL A 6 26.39 0.08 2.29
C VAL A 6 26.81 1.50 1.88
N ARG A 7 25.94 2.23 1.18
CA ARG A 7 26.18 3.62 0.75
C ARG A 7 26.04 4.64 1.89
N ASN A 8 25.27 4.29 2.93
CA ASN A 8 24.97 5.17 4.05
C ASN A 8 24.44 6.56 3.62
N GLU A 9 23.45 6.57 2.72
CA GLU A 9 22.90 7.82 2.13
C GLU A 9 22.28 8.77 3.16
N LYS A 10 21.98 8.25 4.37
CA LYS A 10 21.42 9.02 5.49
C LYS A 10 22.47 9.50 6.49
N GLY A 11 23.74 9.13 6.31
CA GLY A 11 24.84 9.60 7.14
C GLY A 11 24.78 9.09 8.59
N TRP A 12 24.29 7.87 8.82
CA TRP A 12 24.30 7.27 10.15
C TRP A 12 25.71 6.99 10.64
N ASP A 13 25.90 7.00 11.96
CA ASP A 13 27.18 6.64 12.56
C ASP A 13 27.56 5.20 12.19
N LYS A 14 28.82 5.05 11.78
CA LYS A 14 29.41 3.75 11.47
C LYS A 14 30.19 3.28 12.67
N VAL A 15 29.78 2.14 13.22
CA VAL A 15 30.41 1.54 14.40
C VAL A 15 30.88 0.14 14.03
N ARG A 16 32.00 -0.29 14.61
CA ARG A 16 32.48 -1.67 14.45
C ARG A 16 31.55 -2.60 15.23
N LEU A 17 31.12 -3.68 14.59
CA LEU A 17 30.20 -4.63 15.20
C LEU A 17 30.78 -5.24 16.48
N GLY A 18 32.09 -5.48 16.53
CA GLY A 18 32.77 -5.98 17.72
C GLY A 18 32.65 -5.06 18.94
N ASP A 19 32.53 -3.74 18.74
CA ASP A 19 32.46 -2.76 19.83
C ASP A 19 31.05 -2.68 20.47
N ILE A 20 30.03 -3.24 19.81
CA ILE A 20 28.61 -3.16 20.20
C ILE A 20 27.96 -4.55 20.33
N CYS A 21 28.78 -5.59 20.45
CA CYS A 21 28.34 -6.96 20.67
C CYS A 21 28.92 -7.52 21.97
N ASN A 22 28.06 -8.14 22.78
CA ASN A 22 28.44 -8.89 23.98
C ASN A 22 29.14 -10.21 23.64
N LYS A 23 28.86 -10.78 22.45
CA LYS A 23 29.44 -12.05 22.02
C LYS A 23 29.54 -12.14 20.51
N ILE A 24 30.73 -12.50 20.01
CA ILE A 24 30.93 -13.00 18.65
C ILE A 24 31.79 -14.26 18.73
N GLY A 25 31.27 -15.39 18.24
CA GLY A 25 32.04 -16.64 18.25
C GLY A 25 31.33 -17.82 17.61
N SER A 26 32.10 -18.78 17.12
CA SER A 26 31.64 -20.04 16.54
C SER A 26 32.16 -21.24 17.35
N GLY A 27 31.47 -22.37 17.21
CA GLY A 27 31.78 -23.58 17.98
C GLY A 27 32.72 -24.54 17.26
N ALA A 28 32.63 -25.80 17.64
CA ALA A 28 33.32 -26.91 16.99
C ALA A 28 32.34 -28.07 16.72
N THR A 29 32.68 -28.96 15.79
CA THR A 29 31.95 -30.23 15.64
C THR A 29 32.64 -31.28 16.51
N PRO A 30 31.90 -32.05 17.32
CA PRO A 30 32.47 -33.19 18.05
C PRO A 30 33.25 -34.12 17.12
N ARG A 31 34.37 -34.67 17.60
CA ARG A 31 35.17 -35.66 16.85
C ARG A 31 34.25 -36.79 16.38
N GLY A 32 34.38 -37.29 15.15
CA GLY A 32 33.49 -38.32 14.57
C GLY A 32 32.27 -37.80 13.80
N GLY A 33 32.02 -36.49 13.81
CA GLY A 33 31.04 -35.87 12.90
C GLY A 33 29.61 -36.40 13.11
N LYS A 34 28.93 -36.79 12.02
CA LYS A 34 27.52 -37.22 12.06
C LYS A 34 27.26 -38.45 12.93
N GLU A 35 28.24 -39.35 13.04
CA GLU A 35 28.08 -40.63 13.77
C GLU A 35 27.94 -40.43 15.28
N ASN A 36 28.36 -39.28 15.79
CA ASN A 36 28.30 -38.95 17.21
C ASN A 36 27.11 -38.08 17.61
N TYR A 37 26.19 -37.80 16.68
CA TYR A 37 24.92 -37.16 17.01
C TYR A 37 23.97 -38.16 17.68
N LYS A 38 23.17 -37.63 18.60
CA LYS A 38 22.19 -38.39 19.39
C LYS A 38 20.80 -38.24 18.79
N LEU A 39 19.89 -39.11 19.22
CA LEU A 39 18.46 -39.01 18.89
C LEU A 39 17.76 -37.90 19.68
N ASP A 40 18.28 -37.57 20.87
CA ASP A 40 17.76 -36.57 21.80
C ASP A 40 18.94 -35.96 22.59
N GLY A 41 18.74 -34.78 23.20
CA GLY A 41 19.70 -34.06 24.02
C GLY A 41 19.71 -32.56 23.75
N ILE A 42 20.88 -31.94 23.89
CA ILE A 42 21.08 -30.51 23.59
C ILE A 42 21.19 -30.34 22.08
N ARG A 43 20.52 -29.33 21.53
CA ARG A 43 20.51 -29.09 20.08
C ARG A 43 21.83 -28.51 19.60
N LEU A 44 22.32 -29.02 18.47
CA LEU A 44 23.50 -28.50 17.78
C LEU A 44 23.08 -27.87 16.44
N ILE A 45 23.09 -26.54 16.41
CA ILE A 45 22.76 -25.74 15.24
C ILE A 45 23.94 -25.77 14.26
N ARG A 46 23.63 -26.09 13.00
CA ARG A 46 24.60 -26.20 11.91
C ARG A 46 24.17 -25.31 10.75
N SER A 47 25.04 -25.19 9.75
CA SER A 47 24.78 -24.34 8.60
C SER A 47 23.49 -24.68 7.83
N LEU A 48 23.06 -25.94 7.88
CA LEU A 48 21.81 -26.44 7.29
C LEU A 48 20.56 -25.83 7.96
N ASN A 49 20.68 -25.41 9.21
CA ASN A 49 19.57 -24.90 10.01
C ASN A 49 19.41 -23.37 9.88
N VAL A 50 20.36 -22.68 9.23
CA VAL A 50 20.40 -21.23 9.14
C VAL A 50 20.11 -20.78 7.71
N HIS A 51 18.94 -20.18 7.51
CA HIS A 51 18.46 -19.58 6.27
C HIS A 51 18.23 -18.08 6.46
N ASN A 52 18.19 -17.30 5.36
CA ASN A 52 17.96 -15.85 5.48
C ASN A 52 16.59 -15.57 6.10
N ASN A 53 16.58 -14.97 7.29
CA ASN A 53 15.38 -14.66 8.09
C ASN A 53 14.56 -15.88 8.54
N GLN A 54 15.09 -17.10 8.43
CA GLN A 54 14.37 -18.31 8.77
C GLN A 54 15.28 -19.36 9.40
N PHE A 55 14.79 -20.02 10.43
CA PHE A 55 15.42 -21.20 11.00
C PHE A 55 14.83 -22.46 10.38
N GLU A 56 15.68 -23.38 9.95
CA GLU A 56 15.29 -24.68 9.39
C GLU A 56 15.44 -25.76 10.45
N TYR A 57 14.32 -26.40 10.78
CA TYR A 57 14.21 -27.42 11.84
C TYR A 57 14.57 -28.81 11.32
N GLU A 58 14.45 -29.03 10.01
CA GLU A 58 14.79 -30.31 9.41
C GLU A 58 16.25 -30.68 9.67
N ASN A 59 16.49 -31.94 10.04
CA ASN A 59 17.83 -32.46 10.34
C ASN A 59 18.58 -31.70 11.46
N LEU A 60 17.87 -31.09 12.43
CA LEU A 60 18.49 -30.56 13.63
C LEU A 60 19.19 -31.69 14.41
N ALA A 61 20.47 -31.50 14.73
CA ALA A 61 21.28 -32.50 15.41
C ALA A 61 21.17 -32.36 16.93
N PHE A 62 21.33 -33.46 17.65
CA PHE A 62 21.40 -33.49 19.11
C PHE A 62 22.76 -34.00 19.58
N ILE A 63 23.21 -33.50 20.72
CA ILE A 63 24.45 -33.87 21.39
C ILE A 63 24.15 -34.18 22.87
N ASP A 64 24.98 -35.03 23.47
CA ASP A 64 24.90 -35.32 24.91
C ASP A 64 25.50 -34.20 25.77
N ASP A 65 25.27 -34.25 27.08
CA ASP A 65 25.74 -33.24 28.02
C ASP A 65 27.28 -33.12 28.05
N GLY A 66 28.00 -34.23 27.85
CA GLY A 66 29.46 -34.23 27.79
C GLY A 66 29.98 -33.43 26.60
N GLN A 67 29.40 -33.66 25.42
CA GLN A 67 29.68 -32.89 24.21
C GLN A 67 29.27 -31.43 24.36
N ALA A 68 28.12 -31.15 24.98
CA ALA A 68 27.63 -29.79 25.18
C ALA A 68 28.49 -28.98 26.18
N ASN A 69 29.08 -29.64 27.18
CA ASN A 69 30.02 -29.05 28.12
C ASN A 69 31.32 -28.62 27.43
N LEU A 70 31.82 -29.41 26.46
CA LEU A 70 32.95 -29.03 25.61
C LEU A 70 32.66 -27.81 24.73
N LEU A 71 31.38 -27.53 24.46
CA LEU A 71 30.89 -26.39 23.69
C LEU A 71 30.30 -25.29 24.58
N SER A 72 30.63 -25.27 25.87
CA SER A 72 30.14 -24.26 26.84
C SER A 72 30.53 -22.81 26.48
N ASN A 73 31.53 -22.60 25.62
CA ASN A 73 31.87 -21.29 25.11
C ASN A 73 30.90 -20.78 24.02
N VAL A 74 29.98 -21.60 23.52
CA VAL A 74 29.03 -21.28 22.42
C VAL A 74 27.60 -21.67 22.77
N ILE A 75 27.20 -21.38 24.01
CA ILE A 75 25.80 -21.43 24.43
C ILE A 75 25.02 -20.37 23.66
N VAL A 76 23.94 -20.83 23.02
CA VAL A 76 22.97 -19.97 22.36
C VAL A 76 21.96 -19.48 23.39
N GLU A 77 21.69 -18.19 23.38
CA GLU A 77 20.72 -17.51 24.23
C GLU A 77 19.59 -16.92 23.37
N GLN A 78 18.51 -16.50 24.03
CA GLN A 78 17.42 -15.81 23.38
C GLN A 78 17.93 -14.58 22.60
N ASP A 79 17.31 -14.31 21.46
CA ASP A 79 17.63 -13.22 20.53
C ASP A 79 19.03 -13.24 19.89
N ASP A 80 19.80 -14.32 20.07
CA ASP A 80 21.07 -14.48 19.36
C ASP A 80 20.88 -14.49 17.85
N VAL A 81 21.69 -13.70 17.15
CA VAL A 81 21.76 -13.68 15.69
C VAL A 81 22.78 -14.72 15.23
N LEU A 82 22.33 -15.67 14.42
CA LEU A 82 23.12 -16.78 13.88
C LEU A 82 23.60 -16.43 12.49
N LEU A 83 24.92 -16.45 12.26
CA LEU A 83 25.53 -16.18 10.96
C LEU A 83 26.27 -17.40 10.43
N ASN A 84 25.95 -17.84 9.22
CA ASN A 84 26.74 -18.83 8.52
C ASN A 84 28.06 -18.23 8.04
N ILE A 85 29.16 -18.77 8.55
CA ILE A 85 30.50 -18.22 8.32
C ILE A 85 31.32 -19.01 7.30
N THR A 86 30.91 -20.21 6.89
CA THR A 86 31.68 -21.02 5.93
C THR A 86 30.79 -21.93 5.08
N GLY A 87 31.26 -22.30 3.88
CA GLY A 87 30.55 -23.20 2.97
C GLY A 87 29.68 -22.48 1.93
N ALA A 88 28.91 -23.24 1.14
CA ALA A 88 28.10 -22.71 0.03
C ALA A 88 26.94 -21.78 0.47
N SER A 89 26.69 -21.72 1.77
CA SER A 89 25.63 -20.97 2.44
C SER A 89 26.18 -19.82 3.29
N VAL A 90 27.42 -19.36 3.00
CA VAL A 90 28.06 -18.24 3.69
C VAL A 90 27.17 -16.99 3.69
N ALA A 91 27.27 -16.20 4.75
CA ALA A 91 26.50 -14.98 5.01
C ALA A 91 25.00 -15.18 5.30
N ARG A 92 24.44 -16.41 5.22
CA ARG A 92 23.06 -16.64 5.66
C ARG A 92 22.88 -16.30 7.13
N CYS A 93 21.77 -15.66 7.45
CA CYS A 93 21.54 -15.10 8.78
C CYS A 93 20.09 -15.26 9.24
N CYS A 94 19.90 -15.68 10.48
CA CYS A 94 18.60 -15.69 11.16
C CYS A 94 18.75 -15.44 12.67
N ILE A 95 17.63 -15.21 13.35
CA ILE A 95 17.58 -15.15 14.81
C ILE A 95 17.22 -16.55 15.32
N VAL A 96 17.82 -16.97 16.42
CA VAL A 96 17.46 -18.24 17.04
C VAL A 96 16.01 -18.21 17.56
N PRO A 97 15.20 -19.25 17.27
CA PRO A 97 13.89 -19.40 17.89
C PRO A 97 13.98 -19.90 19.35
N ASP A 98 13.14 -19.36 20.24
CA ASP A 98 13.14 -19.73 21.67
C ASP A 98 12.93 -21.24 21.91
N ASN A 99 12.10 -21.89 21.08
CA ASN A 99 11.80 -23.32 21.19
C ASN A 99 12.99 -24.24 20.82
N VAL A 100 14.08 -23.69 20.28
CA VAL A 100 15.32 -24.41 19.97
C VAL A 100 16.25 -24.42 21.18
N LEU A 101 16.03 -23.59 22.20
CA LEU A 101 16.89 -23.56 23.39
C LEU A 101 16.59 -24.77 24.31
N PRO A 102 17.60 -25.31 25.02
CA PRO A 102 19.02 -24.95 24.98
C PRO A 102 19.74 -25.49 23.73
N ALA A 103 20.71 -24.72 23.21
CA ALA A 103 21.45 -25.09 22.02
C ALA A 103 22.94 -24.69 22.05
N ARG A 104 23.70 -25.26 21.12
CA ARG A 104 25.09 -24.93 20.76
C ARG A 104 25.18 -24.70 19.26
N VAL A 105 26.19 -23.96 18.80
CA VAL A 105 26.54 -23.85 17.38
C VAL A 105 27.78 -24.69 17.05
N ASN A 106 27.90 -25.14 15.79
CA ASN A 106 29.12 -25.76 15.29
C ASN A 106 30.11 -24.72 14.71
N GLN A 107 31.22 -25.17 14.11
CA GLN A 107 32.24 -24.30 13.50
C GLN A 107 31.78 -23.53 12.26
N HIS A 108 30.62 -23.85 11.70
CA HIS A 108 30.11 -23.22 10.49
C HIS A 108 29.11 -22.09 10.78
N VAL A 109 28.68 -21.95 12.04
CA VAL A 109 27.71 -20.95 12.49
C VAL A 109 28.35 -20.13 13.62
N ALA A 110 28.33 -18.81 13.48
CA ALA A 110 28.72 -17.88 14.53
C ALA A 110 27.48 -17.32 15.23
N ILE A 111 27.58 -17.17 16.55
CA ILE A 111 26.66 -16.39 17.38
C ILE A 111 27.13 -14.93 17.32
N ILE A 112 26.20 -14.02 17.07
CA ILE A 112 26.36 -12.58 17.20
C ILE A 112 25.30 -12.09 18.18
N ARG A 113 25.74 -11.72 19.38
CA ARG A 113 24.90 -11.19 20.44
C ARG A 113 25.14 -9.69 20.57
N PRO A 114 24.25 -8.83 20.06
CA PRO A 114 24.39 -7.39 20.22
C PRO A 114 24.16 -6.94 21.68
N ASP A 115 24.66 -5.76 22.03
CA ASP A 115 24.16 -5.01 23.18
C ASP A 115 22.77 -4.45 22.82
N ASP A 116 21.74 -4.95 23.51
CA ASP A 116 20.33 -4.65 23.25
C ASP A 116 19.96 -3.17 23.44
N LYS A 117 20.78 -2.42 24.20
CA LYS A 117 20.62 -0.97 24.39
C LYS A 117 21.06 -0.17 23.17
N ILE A 118 21.97 -0.72 22.36
CA ILE A 118 22.61 -0.02 21.24
C ILE A 118 22.08 -0.56 19.90
N LEU A 119 21.93 -1.88 19.80
CA LEU A 119 21.64 -2.57 18.56
C LEU A 119 20.56 -3.64 18.75
N ASN A 120 19.42 -3.42 18.11
CA ASN A 120 18.34 -4.39 18.15
C ASN A 120 18.71 -5.63 17.29
N PRO A 121 18.62 -6.86 17.82
CA PRO A 121 19.02 -8.08 17.11
C PRO A 121 18.18 -8.34 15.84
N TYR A 122 16.90 -7.99 15.84
CA TYR A 122 16.04 -8.09 14.67
C TYR A 122 16.42 -7.10 13.58
N PHE A 123 16.81 -5.88 13.97
CA PHE A 123 17.37 -4.91 13.02
C PHE A 123 18.67 -5.44 12.41
N LEU A 124 19.58 -5.97 13.23
CA LEU A 124 20.85 -6.55 12.77
C LEU A 124 20.62 -7.72 11.78
N ASN A 125 19.73 -8.65 12.10
CA ASN A 125 19.36 -9.74 11.20
C ASN A 125 18.83 -9.21 9.85
N ARG A 126 17.93 -8.22 9.88
CA ARG A 126 17.39 -7.61 8.65
C ARG A 126 18.44 -6.83 7.86
N LEU A 127 19.37 -6.16 8.54
CA LEU A 127 20.50 -5.47 7.93
C LEU A 127 21.38 -6.45 7.15
N ILE A 128 21.79 -7.53 7.81
CA ILE A 128 22.67 -8.56 7.23
C ILE A 128 22.01 -9.23 6.03
N THR A 129 20.70 -9.51 6.10
CA THR A 129 19.97 -10.23 5.04
C THR A 129 19.55 -9.36 3.85
N THR A 130 19.86 -8.05 3.83
CA THR A 130 19.63 -7.23 2.63
C THR A 130 20.54 -7.64 1.47
N ASP A 131 20.01 -7.63 0.23
CA ASP A 131 20.74 -8.08 -0.96
C ASP A 131 22.12 -7.46 -1.13
N ARG A 132 22.24 -6.15 -0.87
CA ARG A 132 23.52 -5.43 -0.98
C ARG A 132 24.49 -5.80 0.13
N PHE A 133 24.01 -6.00 1.36
CA PHE A 133 24.88 -6.38 2.47
C PHE A 133 25.32 -7.85 2.35
N GLN A 134 24.43 -8.74 1.92
CA GLN A 134 24.77 -10.11 1.53
C GLN A 134 25.85 -10.13 0.44
N THR A 135 25.65 -9.37 -0.63
CA THR A 135 26.64 -9.26 -1.73
C THR A 135 27.98 -8.74 -1.22
N PHE A 136 27.97 -7.77 -0.30
CA PHE A 136 29.18 -7.24 0.34
C PHE A 136 29.91 -8.31 1.16
N LEU A 137 29.19 -9.05 2.01
CA LEU A 137 29.78 -10.11 2.84
C LEU A 137 30.36 -11.24 1.99
N VAL A 138 29.61 -11.74 0.99
CA VAL A 138 30.04 -12.82 0.09
C VAL A 138 31.23 -12.41 -0.78
N LYS A 139 31.32 -11.14 -1.20
CA LYS A 139 32.50 -10.66 -1.94
C LYS A 139 33.74 -10.58 -1.06
N ASN A 140 33.58 -10.16 0.20
CA ASN A 140 34.70 -10.06 1.13
C ASN A 140 35.20 -11.44 1.59
N SER A 141 34.32 -12.44 1.69
CA SER A 141 34.69 -13.82 2.06
C SER A 141 35.53 -14.56 1.01
N LYS A 142 35.64 -14.02 -0.22
CA LYS A 142 36.41 -14.59 -1.34
C LYS A 142 37.84 -14.06 -1.48
N LYS A 143 38.22 -13.04 -0.71
CA LYS A 143 39.45 -12.25 -0.97
C LYS A 143 40.79 -12.96 -0.67
N LYS A 144 40.80 -14.16 -0.08
CA LYS A 144 42.03 -14.83 0.37
C LYS A 144 42.52 -16.00 -0.50
N GLY A 145 42.03 -16.14 -1.74
CA GLY A 145 42.51 -17.19 -2.66
C GLY A 145 42.20 -18.63 -2.21
N ALA A 146 41.38 -18.81 -1.19
CA ALA A 146 40.96 -20.11 -0.69
C ALA A 146 39.85 -20.68 -1.58
N THR A 147 39.91 -21.98 -1.86
CA THR A 147 38.89 -22.72 -2.63
C THR A 147 37.51 -22.75 -1.96
N ARG A 148 37.41 -22.28 -0.69
CA ARG A 148 36.19 -22.30 0.12
C ARG A 148 35.91 -20.91 0.71
N GLU A 149 34.69 -20.43 0.51
CA GLU A 149 34.19 -19.18 1.08
C GLU A 149 34.14 -19.26 2.62
N ALA A 150 34.75 -18.28 3.30
CA ALA A 150 34.82 -18.21 4.75
C ALA A 150 34.82 -16.75 5.25
N ILE A 151 34.13 -16.49 6.36
CA ILE A 151 34.13 -15.23 7.11
C ILE A 151 34.73 -15.54 8.47
N THR A 152 35.84 -14.89 8.83
CA THR A 152 36.48 -15.11 10.14
C THR A 152 35.81 -14.31 11.24
N LYS A 153 36.04 -14.68 12.50
CA LYS A 153 35.60 -13.90 13.67
C LYS A 153 36.07 -12.44 13.58
N ASP A 154 37.36 -12.23 13.33
CA ASP A 154 37.95 -10.89 13.22
C ASP A 154 37.31 -10.07 12.09
N GLU A 155 36.92 -10.73 10.98
CA GLU A 155 36.22 -10.07 9.89
C GLU A 155 34.82 -9.62 10.32
N ILE A 156 34.10 -10.40 11.13
CA ILE A 156 32.79 -10.03 11.71
C ILE A 156 32.96 -8.87 12.68
N GLU A 157 33.93 -8.93 13.59
CA GLU A 157 34.21 -7.87 14.57
C GLU A 157 34.59 -6.55 13.88
N ALA A 158 35.34 -6.61 12.79
CA ALA A 158 35.76 -5.45 12.01
C ALA A 158 34.67 -4.90 11.06
N LEU A 159 33.49 -5.52 10.98
CA LEU A 159 32.40 -5.00 10.15
C LEU A 159 31.94 -3.64 10.66
N ASN A 160 32.08 -2.61 9.82
CA ASN A 160 31.49 -1.30 10.10
C ASN A 160 30.03 -1.30 9.64
N ILE A 161 29.11 -1.20 10.59
CA ILE A 161 27.68 -1.14 10.33
C ILE A 161 27.09 0.23 10.64
N CYS A 162 26.06 0.61 9.89
CA CYS A 162 25.31 1.83 10.15
C CYS A 162 24.35 1.60 11.32
N VAL A 163 24.48 2.37 12.39
CA VAL A 163 23.67 2.22 13.61
C VAL A 163 22.76 3.44 13.76
N PRO A 164 21.52 3.41 13.22
CA PRO A 164 20.54 4.46 13.48
C PRO A 164 20.10 4.44 14.97
N PRO A 165 19.44 5.49 15.49
CA PRO A 165 18.96 5.53 16.87
C PRO A 165 18.09 4.31 17.23
N ILE A 166 18.29 3.76 18.43
CA ILE A 166 17.63 2.53 18.90
C ILE A 166 16.10 2.58 18.79
N ASP A 167 15.48 3.73 19.04
CA ASP A 167 14.03 3.93 18.88
C ASP A 167 13.55 3.69 17.44
N ASN A 168 14.34 4.13 16.46
CA ASN A 168 14.03 3.90 15.06
C ASN A 168 14.21 2.42 14.70
N GLN A 169 15.24 1.76 15.23
CA GLN A 169 15.43 0.31 15.06
C GLN A 169 14.22 -0.46 15.61
N ASN A 170 13.81 -0.17 16.85
CA ASN A 170 12.66 -0.78 17.51
C ASN A 170 11.34 -0.53 16.75
N ARG A 171 11.13 0.70 16.26
CA ARG A 171 9.96 1.02 15.43
C ARG A 171 9.94 0.21 14.14
N PHE A 172 11.09 0.04 13.49
CA PHE A 172 11.20 -0.80 12.31
C PHE A 172 10.88 -2.26 12.61
N THR A 173 11.46 -2.82 13.68
CA THR A 173 11.22 -4.21 14.09
C THR A 173 9.73 -4.47 14.30
N ARG A 174 9.02 -3.59 15.02
CA ARG A 174 7.56 -3.71 15.23
C ARG A 174 6.75 -3.74 13.92
N ILE A 175 7.16 -2.95 12.93
CA ILE A 175 6.49 -2.94 11.62
C ILE A 175 6.75 -4.26 10.89
N VAL A 176 7.99 -4.73 10.91
CA VAL A 176 8.38 -5.99 10.26
C VAL A 176 7.65 -7.17 10.88
N GLU A 177 7.64 -7.27 12.22
CA GLU A 177 6.92 -8.33 12.96
C GLU A 177 5.44 -8.35 12.60
N LYS A 178 4.79 -7.19 12.60
CA LYS A 178 3.37 -7.09 12.21
C LYS A 178 3.13 -7.57 10.78
N VAL A 179 4.02 -7.21 9.85
CA VAL A 179 3.91 -7.64 8.45
C VAL A 179 4.13 -9.15 8.31
N GLU A 180 5.13 -9.72 8.99
CA GLU A 180 5.37 -11.17 8.94
C GLU A 180 4.24 -11.96 9.61
N SER A 181 3.69 -11.47 10.72
CA SER A 181 2.50 -12.06 11.37
C SER A 181 1.30 -12.10 10.41
N LEU A 182 1.02 -11.02 9.70
CA LEU A 182 -0.07 -10.97 8.72
C LEU A 182 0.17 -11.94 7.57
N LYS A 183 1.40 -12.02 7.04
CA LYS A 183 1.73 -13.00 5.99
C LYS A 183 1.50 -14.44 6.45
N ALA A 184 1.90 -14.75 7.69
CA ALA A 184 1.70 -16.09 8.26
C ALA A 184 0.20 -16.43 8.38
N GLU A 185 -0.62 -15.47 8.85
CA GLU A 185 -2.08 -15.61 8.92
C GLU A 185 -2.71 -15.86 7.54
N TYR A 186 -2.31 -15.08 6.52
CA TYR A 186 -2.79 -15.28 5.15
C TYR A 186 -2.39 -16.64 4.57
N ASN A 187 -1.16 -17.09 4.81
CA ASN A 187 -0.69 -18.39 4.34
C ASN A 187 -1.46 -19.54 5.01
N ASN A 188 -1.77 -19.43 6.30
CA ASN A 188 -2.59 -20.41 7.00
C ASN A 188 -4.02 -20.45 6.43
N SER A 189 -4.63 -19.28 6.21
CA SER A 189 -5.96 -19.19 5.59
C SER A 189 -5.97 -19.82 4.19
N LEU A 190 -4.94 -19.58 3.38
CA LEU A 190 -4.80 -20.20 2.06
C LEU A 190 -4.77 -21.74 2.16
N LYS A 191 -3.98 -22.27 3.09
CA LYS A 191 -3.86 -23.71 3.33
C LYS A 191 -5.18 -24.32 3.80
N GLU A 192 -5.93 -23.64 4.66
CA GLU A 192 -7.25 -24.08 5.10
C GLU A 192 -8.25 -24.13 3.93
N ILE A 193 -8.23 -23.12 3.05
CA ILE A 193 -9.07 -23.09 1.85
C ILE A 193 -8.71 -24.24 0.90
N GLU A 194 -7.43 -24.52 0.69
CA GLU A 194 -6.97 -25.65 -0.14
C GLU A 194 -7.40 -27.00 0.45
N ASN A 195 -7.26 -27.18 1.76
CA ASN A 195 -7.71 -28.38 2.46
C ASN A 195 -9.23 -28.56 2.36
N LEU A 196 -9.99 -27.47 2.55
CA LEU A 196 -11.45 -27.48 2.42
C LEU A 196 -11.87 -27.83 1.00
N TYR A 197 -11.23 -27.21 0.00
CA TYR A 197 -11.47 -27.52 -1.40
C TYR A 197 -11.17 -28.99 -1.70
N GLY A 198 -10.03 -29.52 -1.25
CA GLY A 198 -9.68 -30.91 -1.41
C GLY A 198 -10.70 -31.86 -0.77
N SER A 199 -11.12 -31.57 0.46
CA SER A 199 -12.15 -32.34 1.18
C SER A 199 -13.50 -32.31 0.45
N LEU A 200 -13.97 -31.13 0.05
CA LEU A 200 -15.23 -30.98 -0.69
C LEU A 200 -15.17 -31.66 -2.04
N SER A 201 -14.07 -31.53 -2.78
CA SER A 201 -13.85 -32.20 -4.06
C SER A 201 -13.95 -33.72 -3.91
N GLN A 202 -13.24 -34.32 -2.94
CA GLN A 202 -13.32 -35.75 -2.68
C GLN A 202 -14.74 -36.21 -2.33
N ARG A 203 -15.45 -35.48 -1.46
CA ARG A 203 -16.84 -35.78 -1.10
C ARG A 203 -17.79 -35.64 -2.28
N ALA A 204 -17.55 -34.67 -3.17
CA ALA A 204 -18.32 -34.48 -4.40
C ALA A 204 -18.18 -35.70 -5.33
N PHE A 205 -16.94 -36.15 -5.59
CA PHE A 205 -16.66 -37.30 -6.45
C PHE A 205 -17.19 -38.62 -5.86
N LYS A 206 -17.28 -38.73 -4.53
CA LYS A 206 -17.90 -39.89 -3.86
C LYS A 206 -19.44 -39.83 -3.80
N GLY A 207 -20.06 -38.73 -4.24
CA GLY A 207 -21.51 -38.54 -4.14
C GLY A 207 -22.02 -38.30 -2.71
N GLU A 208 -21.12 -37.99 -1.77
CA GLU A 208 -21.43 -37.76 -0.34
C GLU A 208 -21.88 -36.31 -0.06
N LEU A 209 -21.93 -35.45 -1.09
CA LEU A 209 -22.44 -34.08 -0.98
C LEU A 209 -23.95 -34.07 -1.24
N ASN A 210 -24.73 -33.86 -0.18
CA ASN A 210 -26.15 -33.59 -0.32
C ASN A 210 -26.37 -32.10 -0.61
N LEU A 211 -26.61 -31.78 -1.88
CA LEU A 211 -26.84 -30.40 -2.35
C LEU A 211 -28.27 -29.91 -2.11
N SER A 212 -29.21 -30.79 -1.76
CA SER A 212 -30.64 -30.46 -1.63
C SER A 212 -30.99 -29.67 -0.35
N THR A 213 -30.10 -29.66 0.64
CA THR A 213 -30.23 -28.90 1.89
C THR A 213 -29.50 -27.56 1.87
N ILE A 214 -28.70 -27.29 0.82
CA ILE A 214 -27.99 -26.03 0.67
C ILE A 214 -28.93 -25.03 0.00
N GLN A 215 -29.49 -24.10 0.77
CA GLN A 215 -30.03 -22.87 0.20
C GLN A 215 -28.85 -22.07 -0.36
N VAL A 216 -28.57 -22.25 -1.64
CA VAL A 216 -27.66 -21.36 -2.36
C VAL A 216 -28.35 -20.00 -2.44
N GLN A 217 -28.09 -19.12 -1.47
CA GLN A 217 -28.20 -17.70 -1.74
C GLN A 217 -27.18 -17.40 -2.83
N LEU A 218 -27.69 -17.23 -4.05
CA LEU A 218 -26.94 -16.67 -5.16
C LEU A 218 -26.63 -15.20 -4.82
N SER A 219 -25.70 -14.96 -3.89
CA SER A 219 -24.98 -13.70 -3.85
C SER A 219 -24.16 -13.66 -5.13
N LYS A 220 -24.60 -12.86 -6.11
CA LYS A 220 -23.75 -12.52 -7.26
C LYS A 220 -22.38 -12.14 -6.71
N LYS A 221 -21.33 -12.89 -7.03
CA LYS A 221 -19.96 -12.47 -6.73
C LYS A 221 -19.75 -11.12 -7.43
N GLU A 222 -19.74 -10.03 -6.67
CA GLU A 222 -19.24 -8.76 -7.18
C GLU A 222 -17.78 -8.98 -7.55
N LYS A 223 -17.45 -8.73 -8.82
CA LYS A 223 -16.05 -8.51 -9.23
C LYS A 223 -15.47 -7.44 -8.30
N PRO A 224 -14.18 -7.47 -7.93
CA PRO A 224 -13.60 -6.38 -7.14
C PRO A 224 -13.91 -5.06 -7.86
N GLY A 225 -14.85 -4.29 -7.30
CA GLY A 225 -15.34 -3.07 -7.90
C GLY A 225 -14.18 -2.11 -8.10
N ILE A 226 -14.26 -1.31 -9.17
CA ILE A 226 -13.27 -0.25 -9.37
C ILE A 226 -13.25 0.65 -8.13
N ASN A 227 -12.09 0.84 -7.52
CA ASN A 227 -12.01 1.71 -6.33
C ASN A 227 -12.48 3.12 -6.69
N THR A 228 -13.04 3.84 -5.71
CA THR A 228 -13.69 5.14 -5.95
C THR A 228 -12.78 6.19 -6.61
N THR A 229 -11.46 6.14 -6.36
CA THR A 229 -10.49 7.04 -7.00
C THR A 229 -10.27 6.70 -8.47
N ASP A 230 -10.19 5.42 -8.80
CA ASP A 230 -10.08 4.94 -10.17
C ASP A 230 -11.42 5.13 -10.91
N LEU A 231 -12.57 5.01 -10.23
CA LEU A 231 -13.89 5.34 -10.78
C LEU A 231 -14.00 6.81 -11.14
N HIS A 232 -13.51 7.70 -10.26
CA HIS A 232 -13.44 9.12 -10.55
C HIS A 232 -12.50 9.41 -11.74
N ALA A 233 -11.35 8.73 -11.82
CA ALA A 233 -10.49 8.80 -13.01
C ALA A 233 -11.25 8.38 -14.27
N GLY A 234 -12.07 7.33 -14.18
CA GLY A 234 -12.93 6.84 -15.24
C GLY A 234 -13.92 7.88 -15.75
N ILE A 235 -14.62 8.54 -14.84
CA ILE A 235 -15.55 9.63 -15.18
C ILE A 235 -14.81 10.79 -15.85
N ILE A 236 -13.65 11.18 -15.33
CA ILE A 236 -12.82 12.23 -15.96
C ILE A 236 -12.38 11.79 -17.35
N ALA A 237 -11.92 10.56 -17.54
CA ALA A 237 -11.54 10.02 -18.84
C ALA A 237 -12.72 10.07 -19.83
N LYS A 238 -13.95 9.75 -19.38
CA LYS A 238 -15.18 9.84 -20.18
C LYS A 238 -15.53 11.28 -20.53
N ILE A 239 -15.36 12.23 -19.60
CA ILE A 239 -15.51 13.67 -19.85
C ILE A 239 -14.51 14.12 -20.94
N ILE A 240 -13.24 13.75 -20.82
CA ILE A 240 -12.20 14.10 -21.79
C ILE A 240 -12.53 13.49 -23.15
N TYR A 241 -12.92 12.23 -23.20
CA TYR A 241 -13.30 11.53 -24.42
C TYR A 241 -14.44 12.23 -25.15
N LEU A 242 -15.56 12.54 -24.46
CA LEU A 242 -16.69 13.24 -25.08
C LEU A 242 -16.35 14.67 -25.53
N HIS A 243 -15.47 15.37 -24.81
CA HIS A 243 -14.97 16.68 -25.25
C HIS A 243 -14.07 16.56 -26.49
N SER A 244 -13.26 15.50 -26.59
CA SER A 244 -12.38 15.26 -27.74
C SER A 244 -13.16 14.96 -29.03
N LEU A 245 -14.35 14.38 -28.92
CA LEU A 245 -15.27 14.20 -30.04
C LEU A 245 -15.93 15.52 -30.50
N ASN A 246 -15.77 16.60 -29.73
CA ASN A 246 -16.38 17.91 -30.00
C ASN A 246 -15.31 19.03 -29.98
N PRO A 247 -14.48 19.16 -31.05
CA PRO A 247 -13.33 20.08 -31.07
C PRO A 247 -13.66 21.54 -30.73
N LYS A 248 -14.87 22.01 -31.08
CA LYS A 248 -15.36 23.37 -30.74
C LYS A 248 -15.40 23.65 -29.23
N HIS A 249 -15.52 22.60 -28.41
CA HIS A 249 -15.66 22.69 -26.97
C HIS A 249 -14.47 22.08 -26.22
N GLU A 250 -13.50 21.46 -26.91
CA GLU A 250 -12.30 20.86 -26.31
C GLU A 250 -11.51 21.88 -25.47
N LEU A 251 -11.36 23.11 -25.99
CA LEU A 251 -10.65 24.19 -25.30
C LEU A 251 -11.38 24.73 -24.06
N THR A 252 -12.64 24.37 -23.84
CA THR A 252 -13.38 24.77 -22.62
C THR A 252 -13.12 23.83 -21.44
N LEU A 253 -12.54 22.65 -21.67
CA LEU A 253 -12.29 21.67 -20.62
C LEU A 253 -10.99 21.98 -19.86
N GLY A 254 -11.14 22.23 -18.57
CA GLY A 254 -10.04 22.32 -17.60
C GLY A 254 -10.49 21.74 -16.25
N HIS A 255 -9.61 21.81 -15.25
CA HIS A 255 -9.84 21.21 -13.92
C HIS A 255 -11.16 21.63 -13.28
N VAL A 256 -11.47 22.93 -13.36
CA VAL A 256 -12.68 23.48 -12.74
C VAL A 256 -13.93 22.86 -13.34
N LYS A 257 -14.01 22.84 -14.68
CA LYS A 257 -15.17 22.29 -15.40
C LYS A 257 -15.31 20.78 -15.18
N ALA A 258 -14.19 20.03 -15.20
CA ALA A 258 -14.19 18.60 -14.89
C ALA A 258 -14.75 18.33 -13.48
N GLU A 259 -14.27 19.05 -12.47
CA GLU A 259 -14.76 18.93 -11.09
C GLU A 259 -16.24 19.28 -10.93
N LYS A 260 -16.74 20.28 -11.67
CA LYS A 260 -18.17 20.64 -11.67
C LYS A 260 -19.02 19.52 -12.23
N ILE A 261 -18.63 18.97 -13.38
CA ILE A 261 -19.33 17.86 -14.02
C ILE A 261 -19.32 16.63 -13.12
N SER A 262 -18.15 16.29 -12.54
CA SER A 262 -18.03 15.19 -11.57
C SER A 262 -18.96 15.37 -10.37
N HIS A 263 -19.12 16.59 -9.86
CA HIS A 263 -20.00 16.84 -8.71
C HIS A 263 -21.49 16.65 -9.03
N ILE A 264 -21.94 17.10 -10.20
CA ILE A 264 -23.31 16.86 -10.66
C ILE A 264 -23.55 15.36 -10.83
N ILE A 265 -22.62 14.63 -11.46
CA ILE A 265 -22.74 13.18 -11.67
C ILE A 265 -22.81 12.45 -10.32
N GLU A 266 -21.88 12.75 -9.41
CA GLU A 266 -21.79 12.17 -8.07
C GLU A 266 -23.11 12.32 -7.31
N SER A 267 -23.63 13.55 -7.24
CA SER A 267 -24.81 13.88 -6.44
C SER A 267 -26.12 13.42 -7.10
N HIS A 268 -26.26 13.62 -8.42
CA HIS A 268 -27.51 13.31 -9.13
C HIS A 268 -27.74 11.81 -9.27
N LEU A 269 -26.67 11.04 -9.50
CA LEU A 269 -26.76 9.59 -9.68
C LEU A 269 -26.41 8.80 -8.43
N ASN A 270 -26.10 9.49 -7.34
CA ASN A 270 -25.71 8.90 -6.06
C ASN A 270 -24.60 7.85 -6.24
N ILE A 271 -23.49 8.28 -6.87
CA ILE A 271 -22.29 7.48 -7.12
C ILE A 271 -21.20 8.00 -6.19
N ASP A 272 -20.50 7.15 -5.44
CA ASP A 272 -19.39 7.60 -4.59
C ASP A 272 -18.08 7.70 -5.40
N LEU A 273 -17.57 8.91 -5.58
CA LEU A 273 -16.29 9.15 -6.25
C LEU A 273 -15.13 9.31 -5.25
N GLY A 274 -15.37 9.08 -3.97
CA GLY A 274 -14.37 9.22 -2.91
C GLY A 274 -13.94 10.68 -2.66
N ARG A 275 -14.69 11.65 -3.20
CA ARG A 275 -14.45 13.09 -3.05
C ARG A 275 -15.10 13.61 -1.77
N ASN A 276 -14.57 14.70 -1.23
CA ASN A 276 -15.19 15.49 -0.18
C ASN A 276 -15.31 16.94 -0.70
N PRO A 277 -16.41 17.28 -1.41
CA PRO A 277 -16.54 18.55 -2.12
C PRO A 277 -16.55 19.73 -1.14
N LYS A 278 -15.61 20.66 -1.32
CA LYS A 278 -15.49 21.88 -0.52
C LYS A 278 -16.12 23.08 -1.22
N ARG A 279 -16.67 24.00 -0.44
CA ARG A 279 -17.22 25.29 -0.89
C ARG A 279 -16.08 26.28 -1.14
N ILE A 280 -15.54 26.27 -2.36
CA ILE A 280 -14.44 27.17 -2.77
C ILE A 280 -14.92 28.23 -3.77
N ALA A 281 -14.04 29.20 -4.07
CA ALA A 281 -14.32 30.30 -4.99
C ALA A 281 -14.88 29.84 -6.34
N ALA A 282 -14.37 28.72 -6.88
CA ALA A 282 -14.79 28.13 -8.14
C ALA A 282 -15.99 27.16 -8.03
N GLY A 283 -16.76 27.19 -6.94
CA GLY A 283 -17.87 26.25 -6.67
C GLY A 283 -17.42 24.91 -6.08
N PRO A 284 -18.26 23.86 -6.03
CA PRO A 284 -17.96 22.62 -5.28
C PRO A 284 -16.79 21.86 -5.92
N ALA A 285 -15.69 21.65 -5.20
CA ALA A 285 -14.54 20.88 -5.70
C ALA A 285 -13.72 20.27 -4.57
N ASP A 286 -12.97 19.21 -4.89
CA ASP A 286 -11.98 18.61 -4.02
C ASP A 286 -10.61 18.56 -4.73
N PHE A 287 -9.89 19.68 -4.67
CA PHE A 287 -8.56 19.78 -5.29
C PHE A 287 -7.51 18.90 -4.61
N THR A 288 -7.77 18.38 -3.41
CA THR A 288 -6.86 17.43 -2.76
C THR A 288 -7.04 16.03 -3.32
N HIS A 289 -8.29 15.61 -3.52
CA HIS A 289 -8.63 14.34 -4.14
C HIS A 289 -8.26 14.32 -5.63
N ILE A 290 -8.54 15.39 -6.39
CA ILE A 290 -8.24 15.42 -7.83
C ILE A 290 -6.75 15.21 -8.13
N LYS A 291 -5.84 15.73 -7.27
CA LYS A 291 -4.39 15.50 -7.41
C LYS A 291 -4.03 14.02 -7.27
N LYS A 292 -4.74 13.27 -6.41
CA LYS A 292 -4.56 11.81 -6.27
C LYS A 292 -5.04 11.09 -7.52
N VAL A 293 -6.17 11.52 -8.08
CA VAL A 293 -6.74 10.97 -9.31
C VAL A 293 -5.81 11.20 -10.49
N GLU A 294 -5.32 12.44 -10.67
CA GLU A 294 -4.38 12.80 -11.73
C GLU A 294 -3.05 12.06 -11.60
N HIS A 295 -2.54 11.90 -10.37
CA HIS A 295 -1.34 11.11 -10.12
C HIS A 295 -1.53 9.64 -10.55
N ARG A 296 -2.64 9.01 -10.17
CA ARG A 296 -2.97 7.63 -10.57
C ARG A 296 -3.15 7.51 -12.09
N ALA A 297 -3.87 8.45 -12.69
CA ALA A 297 -4.11 8.48 -14.13
C ALA A 297 -2.81 8.60 -14.92
N LYS A 298 -1.86 9.41 -14.45
CA LYS A 298 -0.53 9.53 -15.04
C LYS A 298 0.26 8.23 -14.90
N MET A 299 0.29 7.62 -13.71
CA MET A 299 1.01 6.37 -13.44
C MET A 299 0.51 5.20 -14.28
N LYS A 300 -0.82 5.11 -14.49
CA LYS A 300 -1.46 4.04 -15.28
C LYS A 300 -1.61 4.38 -16.76
N ASN A 301 -1.14 5.56 -17.18
CA ASN A 301 -1.22 6.06 -18.55
C ASN A 301 -2.66 6.16 -19.09
N TRP A 302 -3.60 6.59 -18.25
CA TRP A 302 -5.00 6.80 -18.58
C TRP A 302 -5.26 8.19 -19.16
N PHE A 303 -4.74 9.24 -18.51
CA PHE A 303 -4.73 10.60 -19.03
C PHE A 303 -3.67 11.42 -18.29
N ALA A 304 -3.31 12.56 -18.87
CA ALA A 304 -2.37 13.52 -18.31
C ALA A 304 -2.91 14.94 -18.36
N VAL A 305 -2.44 15.75 -17.43
CA VAL A 305 -2.79 17.17 -17.31
C VAL A 305 -1.58 18.02 -17.65
N TYR A 306 -1.79 19.04 -18.47
CA TYR A 306 -0.80 20.05 -18.82
C TYR A 306 -1.31 21.45 -18.49
N LYS A 307 -0.43 22.33 -18.03
CA LYS A 307 -0.73 23.76 -17.93
C LYS A 307 -0.73 24.36 -19.33
N ARG A 308 -1.72 25.19 -19.66
CA ARG A 308 -1.77 25.89 -20.95
C ARG A 308 -0.74 27.02 -20.95
N GLU A 309 -0.01 27.17 -22.05
CA GLU A 309 0.93 28.28 -22.21
C GLU A 309 0.18 29.62 -22.18
N GLY A 310 0.75 30.60 -21.48
CA GLY A 310 0.19 31.96 -21.38
C GLY A 310 -1.07 32.12 -20.54
N THR A 311 -1.61 31.08 -19.89
CA THR A 311 -2.80 31.19 -19.02
C THR A 311 -2.65 30.41 -17.71
N SER A 312 -3.52 30.68 -16.73
CA SER A 312 -3.66 29.88 -15.51
C SER A 312 -4.46 28.58 -15.71
N GLY A 313 -4.87 28.28 -16.95
CA GLY A 313 -5.72 27.14 -17.28
C GLY A 313 -4.96 25.81 -17.48
N TYR A 314 -5.70 24.71 -17.42
CA TYR A 314 -5.18 23.36 -17.65
C TYR A 314 -5.83 22.72 -18.88
N LYS A 315 -5.13 21.79 -19.53
CA LYS A 315 -5.63 20.92 -20.61
C LYS A 315 -5.43 19.46 -20.21
N TYR A 316 -6.40 18.62 -20.54
CA TYR A 316 -6.31 17.17 -20.42
C TYR A 316 -5.99 16.54 -21.77
N ASN A 317 -5.15 15.49 -21.76
CA ASN A 317 -4.93 14.61 -22.91
C ASN A 317 -5.13 13.15 -22.46
N LEU A 318 -5.85 12.36 -23.27
CA LEU A 318 -5.98 10.92 -23.05
C LEU A 318 -4.62 10.23 -23.22
N GLY A 319 -4.35 9.24 -22.36
CA GLY A 319 -3.15 8.39 -22.43
C GLY A 319 -3.39 7.17 -23.31
N LYS A 320 -2.44 6.23 -23.37
CA LYS A 320 -2.57 5.03 -24.23
C LYS A 320 -3.56 4.00 -23.68
N ASN A 321 -3.73 3.94 -22.35
CA ASN A 321 -4.52 2.90 -21.68
C ASN A 321 -5.94 3.37 -21.31
N TYR A 322 -6.41 4.49 -21.85
CA TYR A 322 -7.70 5.07 -21.48
C TYR A 322 -8.89 4.17 -21.85
N ASN A 323 -8.83 3.43 -22.95
CA ASN A 323 -9.91 2.53 -23.39
C ASN A 323 -10.23 1.46 -22.34
N ASN A 324 -9.21 0.87 -21.73
CA ASN A 324 -9.37 -0.11 -20.65
C ASN A 324 -10.08 0.53 -19.44
N LEU A 325 -9.68 1.75 -19.07
CA LEU A 325 -10.35 2.47 -17.98
C LEU A 325 -11.82 2.76 -18.31
N LEU A 326 -12.13 3.18 -19.54
CA LEU A 326 -13.52 3.42 -19.97
C LEU A 326 -14.36 2.14 -19.91
N GLU A 327 -13.80 1.01 -20.34
CA GLU A 327 -14.49 -0.30 -20.28
C GLU A 327 -14.76 -0.73 -18.84
N ILE A 328 -13.77 -0.62 -17.94
CA ILE A 328 -13.97 -0.92 -16.52
C ILE A 328 -15.03 0.01 -15.91
N THR A 329 -14.98 1.30 -16.26
CA THR A 329 -15.91 2.31 -15.76
C THR A 329 -17.34 2.07 -16.27
N SER A 330 -17.50 1.74 -17.55
CA SER A 330 -18.80 1.38 -18.15
C SER A 330 -19.41 0.17 -17.46
N ASN A 331 -18.60 -0.87 -17.20
CA ASN A 331 -19.03 -2.06 -16.47
C ASN A 331 -19.51 -1.74 -15.03
N GLU A 332 -18.85 -0.82 -14.33
CA GLU A 332 -19.25 -0.40 -12.98
C GLU A 332 -20.53 0.45 -13.00
N LEU A 333 -20.65 1.35 -13.96
CA LEU A 333 -21.78 2.28 -14.06
C LEU A 333 -23.07 1.59 -14.52
N GLY A 334 -22.96 0.55 -15.34
CA GLY A 334 -24.08 -0.21 -15.88
C GLY A 334 -25.12 0.69 -16.53
N SER A 335 -26.39 0.59 -16.09
CA SER A 335 -27.49 1.38 -16.65
C SER A 335 -27.37 2.90 -16.41
N ARG A 336 -26.50 3.35 -15.50
CA ARG A 336 -26.30 4.78 -15.20
C ARG A 336 -25.46 5.49 -16.25
N GLU A 337 -24.74 4.75 -17.10
CA GLU A 337 -23.82 5.30 -18.08
C GLU A 337 -24.52 6.25 -19.08
N ALA A 338 -25.70 5.89 -19.57
CA ALA A 338 -26.46 6.71 -20.51
C ALA A 338 -26.84 8.09 -19.91
N GLU A 339 -27.15 8.14 -18.62
CA GLU A 339 -27.48 9.40 -17.94
C GLU A 339 -26.22 10.24 -17.68
N ILE A 340 -25.07 9.59 -17.44
CA ILE A 340 -23.76 10.28 -17.37
C ILE A 340 -23.43 10.94 -18.70
N ASP A 341 -23.56 10.22 -19.81
CA ASP A 341 -23.32 10.77 -21.14
C ASP A 341 -24.23 11.97 -21.43
N LYS A 342 -25.50 11.88 -21.03
CA LYS A 342 -26.45 13.00 -21.13
C LYS A 342 -26.02 14.20 -20.29
N ILE A 343 -25.61 14.02 -19.04
CA ILE A 343 -25.08 15.09 -18.19
C ILE A 343 -23.85 15.74 -18.83
N ILE A 344 -22.86 14.95 -19.25
CA ILE A 344 -21.62 15.48 -19.85
C ILE A 344 -21.96 16.30 -21.10
N ASN A 345 -22.86 15.80 -21.95
CA ASN A 345 -23.30 16.50 -23.16
C ASN A 345 -24.02 17.83 -22.88
N LEU A 346 -24.74 17.96 -21.76
CA LEU A 346 -25.34 19.23 -21.35
C LEU A 346 -24.28 20.27 -20.98
N PHE A 347 -23.20 19.86 -20.32
CA PHE A 347 -22.11 20.73 -19.91
C PHE A 347 -21.09 21.00 -21.02
N LEU A 348 -21.06 20.21 -22.12
CA LEU A 348 -20.20 20.47 -23.28
C LEU A 348 -20.35 21.91 -23.80
N LYS A 349 -21.60 22.38 -23.92
CA LYS A 349 -21.94 23.69 -24.48
C LYS A 349 -21.68 24.88 -23.54
N GLN A 350 -21.37 24.61 -22.27
CA GLN A 350 -21.14 25.65 -21.27
C GLN A 350 -19.67 26.02 -21.17
N ASP A 351 -19.37 27.29 -20.89
CA ASP A 351 -18.03 27.68 -20.45
C ASP A 351 -17.80 27.32 -18.97
N SER A 352 -16.56 27.50 -18.49
CA SER A 352 -16.19 27.19 -17.11
C SER A 352 -16.96 27.99 -16.06
N HIS A 353 -17.32 29.25 -16.36
CA HIS A 353 -18.05 30.11 -15.44
C HIS A 353 -19.52 29.70 -15.36
N GLN A 354 -20.15 29.38 -16.49
CA GLN A 354 -21.51 28.84 -16.55
C GLN A 354 -21.58 27.51 -15.79
N ALA A 355 -20.64 26.59 -16.04
CA ALA A 355 -20.58 25.31 -15.34
C ALA A 355 -20.40 25.49 -13.82
N GLU A 356 -19.60 26.49 -13.40
CA GLU A 356 -19.44 26.86 -12.00
C GLU A 356 -20.75 27.34 -11.36
N VAL A 357 -21.48 28.26 -12.01
CA VAL A 357 -22.74 28.78 -11.47
C VAL A 357 -23.75 27.63 -11.35
N VAL A 358 -23.85 26.78 -12.38
CA VAL A 358 -24.76 25.62 -12.36
C VAL A 358 -24.41 24.66 -11.23
N ALA A 359 -23.14 24.27 -11.09
CA ALA A 359 -22.74 23.35 -10.03
C ALA A 359 -22.88 23.94 -8.62
N THR A 360 -22.63 25.24 -8.45
CA THR A 360 -22.82 25.93 -7.17
C THR A 360 -24.31 25.96 -6.79
N THR A 361 -25.18 26.30 -7.74
CA THR A 361 -26.64 26.31 -7.55
C THR A 361 -27.16 24.93 -7.20
N TYR A 362 -26.71 23.90 -7.93
CA TYR A 362 -27.11 22.52 -7.69
C TYR A 362 -26.69 22.04 -6.31
N ALA A 363 -25.44 22.32 -5.91
CA ALA A 363 -24.90 21.93 -4.61
C ALA A 363 -25.66 22.60 -3.46
N ALA A 364 -25.90 23.92 -3.55
CA ALA A 364 -26.68 24.65 -2.55
C ALA A 364 -28.11 24.09 -2.41
N TRP A 365 -28.76 23.80 -3.53
CA TRP A 365 -30.09 23.17 -3.52
C TRP A 365 -30.03 21.75 -2.91
N ASN A 366 -29.04 20.94 -3.28
CA ASN A 366 -28.91 19.58 -2.77
C ASN A 366 -28.59 19.54 -1.26
N ASP A 367 -27.72 20.43 -0.77
CA ASP A 367 -27.38 20.56 0.65
C ASP A 367 -28.63 20.88 1.49
N LEU A 368 -29.45 21.84 1.05
CA LEU A 368 -30.72 22.17 1.72
C LEU A 368 -31.69 20.97 1.77
N LEU A 369 -31.74 20.17 0.69
CA LEU A 369 -32.56 18.95 0.67
C LEU A 369 -31.98 17.85 1.59
N ILE A 370 -30.66 17.72 1.69
CA ILE A 370 -29.98 16.80 2.63
C ILE A 370 -30.32 17.18 4.08
N GLU A 371 -30.41 18.48 4.37
CA GLU A 371 -30.86 19.01 5.68
C GLU A 371 -32.37 18.81 5.94
N GLY A 372 -33.10 18.18 5.01
CA GLY A 372 -34.54 17.92 5.15
C GLY A 372 -35.43 19.13 4.87
N LYS A 373 -34.89 20.21 4.28
CA LYS A 373 -35.66 21.40 3.91
C LYS A 373 -36.33 21.20 2.55
N ASN A 374 -37.39 21.96 2.29
CA ASN A 374 -38.00 22.07 0.96
C ASN A 374 -37.82 23.51 0.45
N PRO A 375 -36.64 23.85 -0.09
CA PRO A 375 -36.25 25.24 -0.29
C PRO A 375 -36.95 25.88 -1.49
N SER A 376 -37.35 27.14 -1.31
CA SER A 376 -37.77 28.05 -2.38
C SER A 376 -36.59 28.52 -3.24
N ASP A 377 -36.86 29.08 -4.41
CA ASP A 377 -35.83 29.63 -5.30
C ASP A 377 -34.99 30.70 -4.59
N ALA A 378 -35.63 31.53 -3.76
CA ALA A 378 -34.95 32.54 -2.97
C ALA A 378 -33.99 31.94 -1.94
N GLU A 379 -34.37 30.83 -1.28
CA GLU A 379 -33.53 30.14 -0.31
C GLU A 379 -32.34 29.43 -0.97
N ILE A 380 -32.55 28.82 -2.14
CA ILE A 380 -31.47 28.22 -2.93
C ILE A 380 -30.45 29.30 -3.34
N ILE A 381 -30.92 30.44 -3.82
CA ILE A 381 -30.04 31.55 -4.23
C ILE A 381 -29.30 32.12 -3.02
N LYS A 382 -30.00 32.28 -1.89
CA LYS A 382 -29.40 32.76 -0.63
C LYS A 382 -28.28 31.83 -0.17
N GLU A 383 -28.53 30.52 -0.15
CA GLU A 383 -27.52 29.52 0.21
C GLU A 383 -26.31 29.60 -0.73
N ALA A 384 -26.53 29.59 -2.04
CA ALA A 384 -25.46 29.62 -3.05
C ALA A 384 -24.60 30.91 -3.03
N ARG A 385 -25.19 32.04 -2.61
CA ARG A 385 -24.52 33.36 -2.59
C ARG A 385 -23.84 33.68 -1.27
N LEU A 386 -24.51 33.41 -0.14
CA LEU A 386 -24.08 33.90 1.17
C LEU A 386 -23.24 32.86 1.95
N ASN A 387 -23.52 31.57 1.77
CA ASN A 387 -22.94 30.51 2.61
C ASN A 387 -21.79 29.75 1.92
N TRP A 388 -21.13 30.41 0.96
CA TRP A 388 -20.01 29.86 0.20
C TRP A 388 -18.75 30.72 0.41
N THR A 389 -18.36 31.53 -0.58
CA THR A 389 -17.19 32.41 -0.52
C THR A 389 -17.59 33.81 -0.95
N GLU A 390 -16.90 34.85 -0.46
CA GLU A 390 -17.20 36.25 -0.82
C GLU A 390 -17.21 36.50 -2.34
N SER A 391 -16.44 35.73 -3.11
CA SER A 391 -16.46 35.79 -4.58
C SER A 391 -17.84 35.52 -5.19
N LYS A 392 -18.72 34.76 -4.51
CA LYS A 392 -20.08 34.45 -4.99
C LYS A 392 -21.02 35.64 -4.87
N LEU A 393 -20.72 36.60 -4.00
CA LEU A 393 -21.47 37.85 -3.90
C LEU A 393 -21.38 38.68 -5.20
N LYS A 394 -20.28 38.54 -5.94
CA LYS A 394 -20.05 39.20 -7.24
C LYS A 394 -20.92 38.64 -8.37
N ILE A 395 -21.51 37.46 -8.19
CA ILE A 395 -22.42 36.85 -9.16
C ILE A 395 -23.83 37.36 -8.85
N SER A 396 -24.52 37.87 -9.88
CA SER A 396 -25.87 38.42 -9.72
C SER A 396 -26.90 37.33 -9.38
N GLU A 397 -27.91 37.70 -8.61
CA GLU A 397 -29.07 36.85 -8.28
C GLU A 397 -29.74 36.26 -9.54
N ASP A 398 -29.90 37.08 -10.58
CA ASP A 398 -30.46 36.68 -11.88
C ASP A 398 -29.72 35.50 -12.52
N LYS A 399 -28.39 35.41 -12.37
CA LYS A 399 -27.61 34.29 -12.91
C LYS A 399 -27.90 32.98 -12.16
N PHE A 400 -28.11 33.02 -10.85
CA PHE A 400 -28.51 31.85 -10.08
C PHE A 400 -29.94 31.44 -10.39
N LEU A 401 -30.86 32.39 -10.54
CA LEU A 401 -32.24 32.12 -10.94
C LEU A 401 -32.30 31.42 -12.32
N LYS A 402 -31.61 31.97 -13.33
CA LYS A 402 -31.48 31.34 -14.66
C LYS A 402 -30.87 29.94 -14.59
N SER A 403 -29.97 29.70 -13.64
CA SER A 403 -29.40 28.38 -13.40
C SER A 403 -30.43 27.40 -12.83
N ILE A 404 -31.28 27.82 -11.88
CA ILE A 404 -32.38 27.00 -11.34
C ILE A 404 -33.36 26.62 -12.46
N GLU A 405 -33.79 27.60 -13.27
CA GLU A 405 -34.67 27.38 -14.42
C GLU A 405 -34.04 26.40 -15.43
N TRP A 406 -32.75 26.56 -15.71
CA TRP A 406 -32.02 25.66 -16.61
C TRP A 406 -31.96 24.23 -16.05
N LEU A 407 -31.66 24.05 -14.76
CA LEU A 407 -31.65 22.74 -14.10
C LEU A 407 -33.01 22.05 -14.19
N ARG A 408 -34.11 22.78 -13.90
CA ARG A 408 -35.48 22.27 -14.06
C ARG A 408 -35.79 21.89 -15.49
N LYS A 409 -35.48 22.77 -16.46
CA LYS A 409 -35.69 22.52 -17.90
C LYS A 409 -34.93 21.30 -18.41
N LYS A 410 -33.75 21.02 -17.84
CA LYS A 410 -32.94 19.85 -18.18
C LYS A 410 -33.24 18.61 -17.34
N LYS A 411 -34.22 18.68 -16.43
CA LYS A 411 -34.59 17.61 -15.48
C LYS A 411 -33.43 17.19 -14.56
N LEU A 412 -32.50 18.09 -14.28
CA LEU A 412 -31.39 17.89 -13.33
C LEU A 412 -31.78 18.47 -11.97
N ILE A 413 -32.83 17.92 -11.36
CA ILE A 413 -33.31 18.33 -10.04
C ILE A 413 -32.59 17.47 -8.98
N PRO A 414 -31.95 18.07 -7.96
CA PRO A 414 -31.33 17.30 -6.88
C PRO A 414 -32.37 16.55 -6.04
N ALA A 415 -31.97 15.41 -5.51
CA ALA A 415 -32.84 14.52 -4.73
C ALA A 415 -32.51 14.51 -3.23
N GLY A 416 -31.60 15.38 -2.76
CA GLY A 416 -31.13 15.38 -1.37
C GLY A 416 -30.30 14.13 -1.04
N LYS A 417 -29.49 13.66 -2.00
CA LYS A 417 -28.67 12.45 -1.88
C LYS A 417 -27.20 12.77 -2.15
N GLY A 418 -26.32 11.87 -1.72
CA GLY A 418 -24.87 12.05 -1.84
C GLY A 418 -24.27 12.81 -0.66
N LYS A 419 -23.09 13.41 -0.89
CA LYS A 419 -22.31 14.08 0.16
C LYS A 419 -22.68 15.55 0.28
N HIS A 420 -22.82 16.02 1.51
CA HIS A 420 -22.97 17.43 1.84
C HIS A 420 -21.68 18.19 1.52
N THR A 421 -21.78 19.41 0.97
CA THR A 421 -20.56 20.22 0.72
C THR A 421 -20.01 20.84 2.00
N ILE A 422 -18.69 20.95 2.11
CA ILE A 422 -18.00 21.36 3.34
C ILE A 422 -17.62 22.85 3.26
N PRO A 423 -18.00 23.69 4.24
CA PRO A 423 -17.55 25.08 4.34
C PRO A 423 -16.02 25.21 4.39
N THR A 424 -15.47 26.27 3.79
CA THR A 424 -14.02 26.51 3.81
C THR A 424 -13.50 27.08 5.13
N SER A 425 -14.38 27.55 6.02
CA SER A 425 -14.07 28.00 7.39
C SER A 425 -13.72 26.87 8.37
N ASP A 426 -13.99 25.62 8.02
CA ASP A 426 -13.79 24.44 8.88
C ASP A 426 -12.41 23.78 8.67
N ILE A 427 -11.38 24.57 8.30
CA ILE A 427 -10.01 24.10 7.99
C ILE A 427 -8.97 24.93 8.74
#